data_AF-A0A537HF66-F1
#
_entry.id   AF-A0A537HF66-F1
#
_cell.length_a   1.000
_cell.length_b   1.000
_cell.length_c   1.000
_cell.angle_alpha   90.00
_cell.angle_beta   90.00
_cell.angle_gamma   90.00
#
_symmetry.space_group_name_H-M   'P 1'
#
loop_
_entity.id
_entity.type
_entity.pdbx_description
1 polymer ?
#
loop_
_entity_poly.entity_id
_entity_poly.type
_entity_poly.pdbx_seq_one_letter_code
_entity_poly.pdbx_strand_id
1 'polypeptide(L)'
;MTHADLGYARILFIEPGSGFIAHNNVINDALNLDVQRFCQDMIDGTLQWLSAVEGTEPYETNLKQAVQRHPDGLPPYIVGVPVIS
;
A
#
# COMPACT_ATOMS: atom_id res chain seq x y z
N MET A 1 -0.12 1.39 20.85
CA MET A 1 0.72 1.66 19.66
C MET A 1 0.20 2.95 19.07
N THR A 2 0.86 4.08 19.36
CA THR A 2 0.38 5.43 19.04
C THR A 2 1.31 6.04 18.00
N HIS A 3 0.75 6.54 16.90
CA HIS A 3 1.48 7.28 15.87
C HIS A 3 1.68 8.73 16.30
N ALA A 4 2.54 8.97 17.29
CA ALA A 4 2.69 10.28 17.94
C ALA A 4 3.05 11.41 16.96
N ASP A 5 3.77 11.10 15.89
CA ASP A 5 4.24 12.09 14.91
C ASP A 5 3.20 12.46 13.84
N LEU A 6 2.05 11.78 13.78
CA LEU A 6 1.01 12.08 12.79
C LEU A 6 0.09 13.24 13.19
N GLY A 7 0.15 13.70 14.44
CA GLY A 7 -0.71 14.80 14.93
C GLY A 7 -2.17 14.40 15.21
N TYR A 8 -2.50 13.11 15.15
CA TYR A 8 -3.84 12.59 15.46
C TYR A 8 -3.80 11.74 16.73
N ALA A 9 -4.85 11.81 17.55
CA ALA A 9 -5.01 10.98 18.74
C ALA A 9 -5.11 9.48 18.39
N ARG A 10 -5.66 9.16 17.20
CA ARG A 10 -5.69 7.83 16.58
C ARG A 10 -6.14 7.91 15.12
N ILE A 11 -6.04 6.78 14.42
CA ILE A 11 -6.61 6.56 13.10
C ILE A 11 -7.76 5.56 13.24
N LEU A 12 -8.91 5.89 12.64
CA LEU A 12 -10.09 5.04 12.59
C LEU A 12 -10.39 4.67 11.14
N PHE A 13 -10.48 3.37 10.88
CA PHE A 13 -10.90 2.87 9.58
C PHE A 13 -12.39 2.55 9.61
N ILE A 14 -13.14 3.13 8.68
CA ILE A 14 -14.54 2.81 8.46
C ILE A 14 -14.61 1.56 7.58
N GLU A 15 -15.28 0.54 8.09
CA GLU A 15 -15.41 -0.76 7.42
C GLU A 15 -16.34 -0.71 6.18
N PRO A 16 -16.13 -1.62 5.21
CA PRO A 16 -17.00 -1.78 4.06
C PRO A 16 -18.47 -1.99 4.45
N GLY A 17 -19.40 -1.36 3.73
CA GLY A 17 -20.83 -1.61 3.90
C GLY A 17 -21.46 -0.95 5.14
N SER A 18 -20.73 -0.11 5.86
CA SER A 18 -21.23 0.63 7.04
C SER A 18 -22.33 1.66 6.73
N GLY A 19 -22.60 1.96 5.46
CA GLY A 19 -23.56 3.00 5.03
C GLY A 19 -23.11 4.43 5.27
N PHE A 20 -21.91 4.61 5.85
CA PHE A 20 -21.29 5.89 6.15
C PHE A 20 -19.91 5.95 5.51
N ILE A 21 -19.58 7.05 4.83
CA ILE A 21 -18.29 7.24 4.18
C ILE A 21 -17.64 8.48 4.77
N ALA A 22 -16.51 8.28 5.45
CA ALA A 22 -15.63 9.35 5.90
C ALA A 22 -14.20 8.98 5.53
N HIS A 23 -13.55 9.82 4.72
CA HIS A 23 -12.19 9.58 4.27
C HIS A 23 -11.40 10.89 4.27
N ASN A 24 -10.22 10.90 4.88
CA ASN A 24 -9.40 12.08 5.16
C ASN A 24 -10.12 13.16 5.98
N ASN A 25 -10.89 12.75 6.99
CA ASN A 25 -11.59 13.67 7.90
C ASN A 25 -11.00 13.61 9.31
N VAL A 26 -10.89 14.75 9.98
CA VAL A 26 -10.50 14.81 11.39
C VAL A 26 -11.74 15.10 12.24
N ILE A 27 -12.10 14.17 13.12
CA ILE A 27 -13.25 14.30 14.02
C ILE A 27 -12.80 13.89 15.42
N ASN A 28 -12.98 14.78 16.40
CA ASN A 28 -12.54 14.57 17.78
C ASN A 28 -11.07 14.09 17.86
N ASP A 29 -10.19 14.80 17.16
CA ASP A 29 -8.75 14.52 17.06
C ASP A 29 -8.36 13.16 16.45
N ALA A 30 -9.33 12.41 15.91
CA ALA A 30 -9.08 11.17 15.19
C ALA A 30 -9.14 11.41 13.67
N LEU A 31 -8.17 10.84 12.94
CA LEU A 31 -8.22 10.74 11.49
C LEU A 31 -9.15 9.58 11.10
N ASN A 32 -10.16 9.86 10.30
CA ASN A 32 -11.14 8.89 9.83
C ASN A 32 -10.89 8.60 8.35
N LEU A 33 -10.70 7.32 8.05
CA LEU A 33 -10.37 6.80 6.73
C LEU A 33 -11.36 5.73 6.33
N ASP A 34 -11.96 5.87 5.15
CA ASP A 34 -12.65 4.75 4.51
C ASP A 34 -11.58 3.73 4.08
N VAL A 35 -11.74 2.46 4.50
CA VAL A 35 -10.70 1.45 4.28
C VAL A 35 -10.52 1.10 2.80
N GLN A 36 -11.60 1.11 2.01
CA GLN A 36 -11.51 0.79 0.58
C GLN A 36 -10.76 1.89 -0.15
N ARG A 37 -11.12 3.16 0.13
CA ARG A 37 -10.44 4.31 -0.46
C ARG A 37 -9.00 4.42 -0.01
N PHE A 38 -8.70 4.15 1.26
CA PHE A 38 -7.32 4.12 1.73
C PHE A 38 -6.47 3.09 0.97
N CYS A 39 -6.97 1.86 0.80
CA CYS A 39 -6.27 0.85 0.00
C CYS A 39 -6.08 1.32 -1.45
N GLN A 40 -7.10 1.95 -2.05
CA GLN A 40 -7.02 2.48 -3.40
C GLN A 40 -5.98 3.61 -3.50
N ASP A 41 -5.97 4.56 -2.58
CA ASP A 41 -5.02 5.67 -2.54
C ASP A 41 -3.56 5.17 -2.41
N MET A 42 -3.34 4.13 -1.61
CA MET A 42 -2.02 3.50 -1.48
C MET A 42 -1.56 2.85 -2.79
N ILE A 43 -2.47 2.17 -3.50
CA ILE A 43 -2.20 1.58 -4.81
C ILE A 43 -1.91 2.69 -5.82
N ASP A 44 -2.79 3.68 -5.92
CA ASP A 44 -2.70 4.76 -6.90
C ASP A 44 -1.45 5.60 -6.67
N GLY A 45 -1.13 5.95 -5.42
CA GLY A 45 0.08 6.68 -5.08
C GLY A 45 1.35 5.90 -5.43
N THR A 46 1.36 4.59 -5.20
CA THR A 46 2.48 3.73 -5.59
C THR A 46 2.63 3.68 -7.11
N LEU A 47 1.55 3.45 -7.84
CA LEU A 47 1.56 3.40 -9.31
C LEU A 47 1.98 4.74 -9.92
N GLN A 48 1.51 5.85 -9.36
CA GLN A 48 1.89 7.19 -9.78
C GLN A 48 3.38 7.44 -9.53
N TRP A 49 3.90 7.05 -8.36
CA TRP A 49 5.32 7.15 -8.06
C TRP A 49 6.14 6.31 -9.03
N LEU A 50 5.80 5.02 -9.23
CA LEU A 50 6.48 4.11 -10.15
C LEU A 50 6.56 4.72 -11.56
N SER A 51 5.44 5.22 -12.09
CA SER A 51 5.41 5.85 -13.41
C SER A 51 6.26 7.13 -13.49
N ALA A 52 6.36 7.89 -12.40
CA ALA A 52 7.14 9.13 -12.38
C ALA A 52 8.66 8.87 -12.30
N VAL A 53 9.09 7.75 -11.73
CA VAL A 53 10.51 7.40 -11.58
C VAL A 53 10.99 6.35 -12.59
N GLU A 54 10.10 5.84 -13.44
CA GLU A 54 10.43 4.91 -14.50
C GLU A 54 11.53 5.47 -15.42
N GLY A 55 12.52 4.66 -15.77
CA GLY A 55 13.68 5.09 -16.55
C GLY A 55 14.72 5.92 -15.78
N THR A 56 14.60 6.10 -14.47
CA THR A 56 15.60 6.80 -13.63
C THR A 56 16.42 5.85 -12.75
N GLU A 57 17.56 6.33 -12.24
CA GLU A 57 18.30 5.62 -11.19
C GLU A 57 17.91 6.17 -9.80
N PRO A 58 17.82 5.33 -8.76
CA PRO A 58 18.15 3.90 -8.76
C PRO A 58 16.97 2.99 -9.14
N TYR A 59 15.87 3.52 -9.68
CA TYR A 59 14.67 2.75 -9.99
C TYR A 59 14.96 1.57 -10.94
N GLU A 60 15.62 1.80 -12.06
CA GLU A 60 15.92 0.74 -13.05
C GLU A 60 16.79 -0.39 -12.47
N THR A 61 17.78 -0.03 -11.65
CA THR A 61 18.65 -1.00 -10.98
C THR A 61 17.90 -1.77 -9.89
N ASN A 62 17.12 -1.07 -9.07
CA ASN A 62 16.48 -1.64 -7.90
C ASN A 62 15.20 -2.41 -8.22
N LEU A 63 14.41 -1.99 -9.20
CA LEU A 63 13.13 -2.65 -9.52
C LEU A 63 13.33 -4.12 -9.89
N LYS A 64 14.38 -4.43 -10.66
CA LYS A 64 14.77 -5.80 -11.04
C LYS A 64 15.12 -6.69 -9.83
N GLN A 65 15.46 -6.08 -8.70
CA GLN A 65 15.79 -6.76 -7.45
C GLN A 65 14.66 -6.68 -6.42
N ALA A 66 13.74 -5.74 -6.56
CA ALA A 66 12.69 -5.47 -5.56
C ALA A 66 11.49 -6.40 -5.68
N VAL A 67 11.08 -6.76 -6.91
CA VAL A 67 9.93 -7.64 -7.16
C VAL A 67 10.29 -8.63 -8.26
N GLN A 68 10.66 -9.85 -7.88
CA GLN A 68 10.97 -10.91 -8.84
C GLN A 68 9.83 -11.89 -8.93
N ARG A 69 9.25 -12.02 -10.12
CA ARG A 69 8.21 -13.01 -10.40
C ARG A 69 8.85 -14.31 -10.86
N HIS A 70 8.48 -15.42 -10.22
CA HIS A 70 8.92 -16.77 -10.53
C HIS A 70 7.71 -17.60 -10.99
N PRO A 71 7.45 -17.71 -12.32
CA PRO A 71 6.22 -18.32 -12.84
C PRO A 71 6.00 -19.78 -12.42
N ASP A 72 7.09 -20.53 -12.22
CA ASP A 72 7.04 -21.96 -11.88
C ASP A 72 7.35 -22.23 -10.39
N GLY A 73 7.38 -21.18 -9.57
CA GLY A 73 7.79 -21.24 -8.17
C GLY A 73 9.26 -20.90 -7.96
N LEU A 74 9.68 -20.85 -6.70
CA LEU A 74 11.05 -20.60 -6.28
C LEU A 74 11.56 -21.81 -5.48
N PRO A 75 12.22 -22.79 -6.13
CA PRO A 75 12.82 -23.92 -5.44
C PRO A 75 13.92 -23.47 -4.45
N PRO A 76 14.09 -24.17 -3.31
CA PRO A 76 13.33 -25.32 -2.83
C PRO A 76 12.05 -24.95 -2.06
N TYR A 77 11.68 -23.67 -2.00
CA TYR A 77 10.62 -23.18 -1.10
C TYR A 77 9.22 -23.51 -1.61
N ILE A 78 8.92 -23.16 -2.86
CA ILE A 78 7.61 -23.37 -3.50
C ILE A 78 7.88 -23.81 -4.95
N VAL A 79 7.21 -24.86 -5.44
CA VAL A 79 7.40 -25.41 -6.80
C VAL A 79 6.04 -25.66 -7.46
N GLY A 80 5.94 -25.35 -8.76
CA GLY A 80 4.75 -25.62 -9.58
C GLY A 80 3.64 -24.58 -9.50
N VAL A 81 3.86 -23.48 -8.75
CA VAL A 81 2.91 -22.35 -8.68
C VAL A 81 3.67 -21.01 -8.73
N PRO A 82 3.14 -19.99 -9.44
CA PRO A 82 3.80 -18.69 -9.52
C PRO A 82 3.97 -18.02 -8.16
N VAL A 83 5.17 -17.48 -7.88
CA VAL A 83 5.45 -16.71 -6.66
C VAL A 83 6.14 -15.38 -6.99
N ILE A 84 6.15 -14.48 -6.00
CA ILE A 84 6.87 -13.21 -6.03
C ILE A 84 7.82 -13.21 -4.82
N SER A 85 9.07 -12.80 -5.02
CA SER A 85 10.08 -12.60 -3.96
C SER A 85 10.73 -11.24 -4.06
#